data_AF-A0ABD1I8C7-F1
#
_entry.id   AF-A0ABD1I8C7-F1
#
_cell.length_a   1.000
_cell.length_b   1.000
_cell.length_c   1.000
_cell.angle_alpha   90.00
_cell.angle_beta   90.00
_cell.angle_gamma   90.00
#
_symmetry.space_group_name_H-M   'P 1'
#
loop_
_entity.id
_entity.type
_entity.pdbx_description
1 polymer ?
#
loop_
_entity_poly.entity_id
_entity_poly.type
_entity_poly.pdbx_seq_one_letter_code
_entity_poly.pdbx_strand_id
1 'polypeptide(L)'
;MLSKLMKFFEGLLSAKGDHYVHSVSEAGGRQDVLLWYKDSGQHFNGEFSMAVVQANNLLEDQTQLESGCLSSNETGPHGTFVDIYDGHGGPETSRFINAHLFQHLKRFTAEHQYMSVEVIKKAFQATEDGRLVKATGEVLTNQLSTKHNASIESVRQELQSLHPDDSHIVVLKHNVWRVKGLIQFSKSIGDVYLKKVEFNREPLYQKI
;
A
#
# COMPACT_ATOMS: atom_id res chain seq x y z
N MET A 1 -20.70 8.44 -17.02
CA MET A 1 -19.91 8.45 -15.76
C MET A 1 -20.74 8.91 -14.57
N LEU A 2 -21.40 10.07 -14.64
CA LEU A 2 -22.30 10.57 -13.58
C LEU A 2 -23.43 9.58 -13.18
N SER A 3 -24.02 8.88 -14.15
CA SER A 3 -25.07 7.89 -13.86
C SER A 3 -24.59 6.64 -13.12
N LYS A 4 -23.31 6.26 -13.26
CA LYS A 4 -22.70 5.16 -12.49
C LYS A 4 -22.33 5.63 -11.07
N LEU A 5 -21.85 6.87 -10.96
CA LEU A 5 -21.56 7.51 -9.66
C LEU A 5 -22.84 7.78 -8.85
N MET A 6 -23.95 8.15 -9.51
CA MET A 6 -25.24 8.33 -8.83
C MET A 6 -25.82 6.99 -8.34
N LYS A 7 -25.70 5.90 -9.12
CA LYS A 7 -26.06 4.55 -8.67
C LYS A 7 -25.21 4.08 -7.47
N PHE A 8 -23.95 4.49 -7.40
CA PHE A 8 -23.08 4.25 -6.25
C PHE A 8 -23.62 4.93 -4.97
N PHE A 9 -24.05 6.21 -5.06
CA PHE A 9 -24.65 6.91 -3.92
C PHE A 9 -26.04 6.36 -3.54
N GLU A 10 -26.85 5.95 -4.52
CA GLU A 10 -28.16 5.33 -4.27
C GLU A 10 -28.02 3.98 -3.53
N GLY A 11 -27.04 3.15 -3.89
CA GLY A 11 -26.75 1.90 -3.18
C GLY A 11 -26.27 2.12 -1.74
N LEU A 12 -25.44 3.13 -1.51
CA LEU A 12 -24.93 3.50 -0.18
C LEU A 12 -26.04 4.05 0.74
N LEU A 13 -27.03 4.74 0.18
CA LEU A 13 -28.14 5.34 0.93
C LEU A 13 -29.31 4.37 1.16
N SER A 14 -29.43 3.30 0.35
CA SER A 14 -30.53 2.33 0.44
C SER A 14 -30.37 1.31 1.58
N ALA A 15 -29.23 1.28 2.29
CA ALA A 15 -28.96 0.34 3.37
C ALA A 15 -29.55 0.74 4.75
N LYS A 16 -30.60 1.58 4.78
CA LYS A 16 -31.35 1.87 6.00
C LYS A 16 -32.74 1.24 5.95
N GLY A 17 -32.85 0.09 6.59
CA GLY A 17 -34.11 -0.54 6.96
C GLY A 17 -34.20 -1.99 6.50
N ASP A 18 -33.81 -2.93 7.35
CA ASP A 18 -34.74 -3.95 7.86
C ASP A 18 -34.06 -4.88 8.88
N HIS A 19 -34.82 -5.25 9.91
CA HIS A 19 -34.40 -6.04 11.06
C HIS A 19 -34.32 -7.54 10.75
N TYR A 20 -33.21 -8.17 11.21
CA TYR A 20 -33.01 -9.55 11.68
C TYR A 20 -33.39 -10.74 10.78
N VAL A 21 -32.40 -11.54 10.36
CA VAL A 21 -32.23 -12.96 10.74
C VAL A 21 -30.74 -13.35 10.60
N HIS A 22 -30.21 -14.00 11.64
CA HIS A 22 -28.89 -14.63 11.71
C HIS A 22 -28.69 -15.68 10.60
N SER A 23 -27.69 -15.50 9.75
CA SER A 23 -27.02 -16.62 9.04
C SER A 23 -25.60 -16.21 8.69
N VAL A 24 -24.66 -17.05 9.10
CA VAL A 24 -23.22 -17.14 8.82
C VAL A 24 -22.71 -16.15 7.75
N SER A 25 -21.89 -15.19 8.19
CA SER A 25 -21.24 -14.18 7.35
C SER A 25 -20.31 -14.83 6.32
N GLU A 26 -20.68 -14.74 5.04
CA GLU A 26 -19.75 -14.92 3.92
C GLU A 26 -18.61 -13.90 4.04
N ALA A 27 -17.39 -14.39 4.30
CA ALA A 27 -16.18 -13.57 4.40
C ALA A 27 -15.59 -13.17 3.03
N GLY A 28 -16.29 -13.46 1.93
CA GLY A 28 -15.86 -13.17 0.56
C GLY A 28 -16.42 -11.85 0.06
N GLY A 29 -15.55 -10.89 -0.27
CA GLY A 29 -15.95 -9.63 -0.92
C GLY A 29 -16.69 -9.89 -2.25
N ARG A 30 -17.63 -9.01 -2.60
CA ARG A 30 -18.37 -9.08 -3.87
C ARG A 30 -17.54 -8.45 -4.98
N GLN A 31 -17.37 -9.18 -6.07
CA GLN A 31 -16.64 -8.72 -7.25
C GLN A 31 -17.65 -8.38 -8.35
N ASP A 32 -17.77 -7.10 -8.68
CA ASP A 32 -18.35 -6.66 -9.96
C ASP A 32 -17.20 -6.28 -10.89
N VAL A 33 -17.39 -6.38 -12.21
CA VAL A 33 -16.31 -6.46 -13.24
C VAL A 33 -15.31 -5.27 -13.21
N LEU A 34 -15.62 -4.17 -12.51
CA LEU A 34 -14.79 -2.98 -12.36
C LEU A 34 -14.67 -2.47 -10.90
N LEU A 35 -15.25 -3.19 -9.95
CA LEU A 35 -15.41 -2.73 -8.58
C LEU A 35 -15.20 -3.90 -7.62
N TRP A 36 -14.19 -3.75 -6.76
CA TRP A 36 -14.08 -4.58 -5.57
C TRP A 36 -14.49 -3.74 -4.37
N TYR A 37 -15.39 -4.26 -3.55
CA TYR A 37 -15.78 -3.56 -2.34
C TYR A 37 -16.12 -4.56 -1.23
N LYS A 38 -15.94 -4.09 0.00
CA LYS A 38 -16.36 -4.72 1.24
C LYS A 38 -17.29 -3.73 1.92
N ASP A 39 -18.59 -3.98 1.79
CA ASP A 39 -19.68 -3.09 2.22
C ASP A 39 -19.58 -2.70 3.70
N SER A 40 -19.39 -3.69 4.57
CA SER A 40 -19.27 -3.49 6.01
C SER A 40 -18.51 -4.66 6.61
N GLY A 41 -17.37 -4.40 7.27
CA GLY A 41 -16.71 -5.36 8.14
C GLY A 41 -16.65 -4.84 9.57
N GLN A 42 -16.63 -5.75 10.53
CA GLN A 42 -16.48 -5.40 11.94
C GLN A 42 -15.00 -5.38 12.34
N HIS A 43 -14.64 -4.36 13.12
CA HIS A 43 -13.42 -4.34 13.91
C HIS A 43 -13.76 -4.07 15.38
N PHE A 44 -12.77 -4.24 16.28
CA PHE A 44 -12.99 -4.18 17.73
C PHE A 44 -13.67 -2.88 18.25
N ASN A 45 -13.64 -1.79 17.47
CA ASN A 45 -14.16 -0.47 17.85
C ASN A 45 -15.19 0.13 16.88
N GLY A 46 -15.73 -0.66 15.93
CA GLY A 46 -16.70 -0.13 14.97
C GLY A 46 -16.86 -0.94 13.68
N GLU A 47 -17.48 -0.30 12.70
CA GLU A 47 -17.69 -0.83 11.35
C GLU A 47 -16.80 -0.08 10.35
N PHE A 48 -16.30 -0.79 9.36
CA PHE A 48 -15.54 -0.21 8.25
C PHE A 48 -16.15 -0.63 6.92
N SER A 49 -15.96 0.20 5.89
CA SER A 49 -16.22 -0.15 4.50
C SER A 49 -14.99 0.15 3.66
N MET A 50 -14.72 -0.65 2.64
CA MET A 50 -13.58 -0.45 1.75
C MET A 50 -14.01 -0.68 0.31
N ALA A 51 -13.54 0.16 -0.61
CA ALA A 51 -13.81 0.02 -2.02
C ALA A 51 -12.58 0.36 -2.85
N VAL A 52 -12.37 -0.40 -3.92
CA VAL A 52 -11.38 -0.18 -4.97
C VAL A 52 -12.14 -0.02 -6.27
N VAL A 53 -11.97 1.14 -6.90
CA VAL A 53 -12.61 1.47 -8.17
C VAL A 53 -11.54 1.40 -9.25
N GLN A 54 -11.74 0.50 -10.22
CA GLN A 54 -10.79 0.35 -11.32
C GLN A 54 -10.89 1.54 -12.29
N ALA A 55 -9.79 2.29 -12.43
CA ALA A 55 -9.68 3.41 -13.37
C ALA A 55 -8.95 3.04 -14.68
N ASN A 56 -8.05 2.05 -14.64
CA ASN A 56 -7.23 1.61 -15.78
C ASN A 56 -7.71 0.27 -16.34
N ASN A 57 -7.26 -0.12 -17.55
CA ASN A 57 -7.60 -1.42 -18.15
C ASN A 57 -7.13 -2.61 -17.30
N LEU A 58 -6.03 -2.42 -16.55
CA LEU A 58 -5.48 -3.37 -15.59
C LEU A 58 -5.59 -2.74 -14.19
N LEU A 59 -6.17 -3.47 -13.24
CA LEU A 59 -6.25 -3.02 -11.86
C LEU A 59 -4.89 -3.23 -11.17
N GLU A 60 -4.08 -2.17 -11.16
CA GLU A 60 -2.79 -2.13 -10.49
C GLU A 60 -2.94 -1.89 -8.98
N ASP A 61 -3.98 -1.18 -8.56
CA ASP A 61 -4.23 -0.91 -7.14
C ASP A 61 -4.66 -2.16 -6.39
N GLN A 62 -4.13 -2.32 -5.18
CA GLN A 62 -4.50 -3.41 -4.27
C GLN A 62 -4.81 -2.83 -2.90
N THR A 63 -5.60 -3.54 -2.10
CA THR A 63 -5.90 -3.14 -0.73
C THR A 63 -6.07 -4.36 0.16
N GLN A 64 -5.78 -4.21 1.45
CA GLN A 64 -5.94 -5.27 2.42
C GLN A 64 -6.54 -4.72 3.70
N LEU A 65 -7.40 -5.52 4.32
CA LEU A 65 -8.04 -5.18 5.57
C LEU A 65 -8.27 -6.42 6.43
N GLU A 66 -7.54 -6.48 7.52
CA GLU A 66 -7.55 -7.59 8.47
C GLU A 66 -7.84 -7.04 9.86
N SER A 67 -8.80 -7.65 10.57
CA SER A 67 -9.08 -7.31 11.97
C SER A 67 -9.03 -8.59 12.80
N GLY A 68 -8.33 -8.55 13.93
CA GLY A 68 -8.09 -9.71 14.77
C GLY A 68 -6.62 -9.81 15.22
N CYS A 69 -6.12 -11.03 15.38
CA CYS A 69 -4.76 -11.26 15.88
C CYS A 69 -3.70 -10.81 14.85
N LEU A 70 -2.86 -9.85 15.25
CA LEU A 70 -1.75 -9.31 14.47
C LEU A 70 -0.45 -10.11 14.63
N SER A 71 -0.52 -11.29 15.26
CA SER A 71 0.59 -12.18 15.49
C SER A 71 0.33 -13.55 14.86
N SER A 72 1.38 -14.26 14.49
CA SER A 72 1.26 -15.68 14.12
C SER A 72 0.95 -16.59 15.32
N ASN A 73 1.11 -16.10 16.55
CA ASN A 73 0.68 -16.79 17.77
C ASN A 73 -0.74 -16.35 18.16
N GLU A 74 -1.63 -17.30 18.45
CA GLU A 74 -3.06 -17.02 18.74
C GLU A 74 -3.28 -16.13 19.98
N THR A 75 -2.33 -16.08 20.91
CA THR A 75 -2.37 -15.24 22.10
C THR A 75 -1.76 -13.84 21.89
N GLY A 76 -1.37 -13.51 20.66
CA GLY A 76 -0.71 -12.24 20.36
C GLY A 76 -1.66 -11.03 20.34
N PRO A 77 -1.09 -9.82 20.16
CA PRO A 77 -1.87 -8.58 20.17
C PRO A 77 -2.93 -8.59 19.08
N HIS A 78 -4.11 -8.08 19.44
CA HIS A 78 -5.21 -7.88 18.50
C HIS A 78 -5.21 -6.44 18.00
N GLY A 79 -5.66 -6.25 16.76
CA GLY A 79 -5.80 -4.92 16.18
C GLY A 79 -6.40 -4.99 14.79
N THR A 80 -6.29 -3.87 14.07
CA THR A 80 -6.79 -3.74 12.70
C THR A 80 -5.64 -3.28 11.81
N PHE A 81 -5.40 -4.03 10.74
CA PHE A 81 -4.43 -3.72 9.71
C PHE A 81 -5.20 -3.27 8.47
N VAL A 82 -4.87 -2.08 7.98
CA VAL A 82 -5.47 -1.47 6.79
C VAL A 82 -4.34 -1.03 5.90
N ASP A 83 -4.35 -1.44 4.64
CA ASP A 83 -3.33 -1.05 3.67
C ASP A 83 -3.91 -0.77 2.29
N ILE A 84 -3.32 0.20 1.60
CA ILE A 84 -3.69 0.63 0.24
C ILE A 84 -2.40 0.73 -0.57
N TYR A 85 -2.35 0.02 -1.68
CA TYR A 85 -1.21 -0.05 -2.58
C TYR A 85 -1.60 0.56 -3.92
N ASP A 86 -1.06 1.74 -4.23
CA ASP A 86 -1.16 2.40 -5.54
C ASP A 86 -0.10 1.78 -6.45
N GLY A 87 -0.53 0.90 -7.35
CA GLY A 87 0.37 0.11 -8.19
C GLY A 87 0.72 0.83 -9.49
N HIS A 88 1.93 0.60 -10.01
CA HIS A 88 2.32 1.11 -11.33
C HIS A 88 3.26 0.16 -12.06
N GLY A 89 3.17 0.15 -13.39
CA GLY A 89 4.05 -0.66 -14.24
C GLY A 89 3.67 -2.14 -14.24
N GLY A 90 2.40 -2.45 -13.95
CA GLY A 90 1.86 -3.78 -13.75
C GLY A 90 1.39 -4.03 -12.31
N PRO A 91 0.41 -4.94 -12.09
CA PRO A 91 -0.15 -5.26 -10.78
C PRO A 91 0.72 -6.23 -9.96
N GLU A 92 1.83 -6.72 -10.51
CA GLU A 92 2.62 -7.79 -9.92
C GLU A 92 3.20 -7.37 -8.57
N THR A 93 3.74 -6.15 -8.48
CA THR A 93 4.33 -5.64 -7.23
C THR A 93 3.27 -5.38 -6.16
N SER A 94 2.16 -4.74 -6.50
CA SER A 94 1.08 -4.47 -5.54
C SER A 94 0.43 -5.76 -5.04
N ARG A 95 0.24 -6.77 -5.93
CA ARG A 95 -0.22 -8.11 -5.54
C ARG A 95 0.78 -8.84 -4.65
N PHE A 96 2.07 -8.73 -4.95
CA PHE A 96 3.12 -9.33 -4.12
C PHE A 96 3.09 -8.74 -2.71
N ILE A 97 3.02 -7.41 -2.58
CA ILE A 97 2.94 -6.74 -1.27
C ILE A 97 1.70 -7.20 -0.52
N ASN A 98 0.53 -7.20 -1.18
CA ASN A 98 -0.74 -7.63 -0.60
C ASN A 98 -0.68 -9.07 -0.04
N ALA A 99 0.06 -9.96 -0.71
CA ALA A 99 0.19 -11.35 -0.28
C ALA A 99 1.19 -11.57 0.88
N HIS A 100 2.19 -10.69 1.06
CA HIS A 100 3.33 -10.98 1.93
C HIS A 100 3.50 -10.02 3.12
N LEU A 101 3.15 -8.74 2.97
CA LEU A 101 3.46 -7.72 3.99
C LEU A 101 2.79 -8.02 5.33
N PHE A 102 1.49 -8.35 5.30
CA PHE A 102 0.76 -8.71 6.53
C PHE A 102 1.32 -9.97 7.19
N GLN A 103 1.75 -10.97 6.41
CA GLN A 103 2.34 -12.19 6.96
C GLN A 103 3.70 -11.93 7.64
N HIS A 104 4.53 -11.06 7.05
CA HIS A 104 5.76 -10.63 7.69
C HIS A 104 5.48 -9.87 8.99
N LEU A 105 4.47 -9.00 8.99
CA LEU A 105 4.04 -8.28 10.19
C LEU A 105 3.57 -9.23 11.29
N LYS A 106 2.78 -10.26 10.97
CA LYS A 106 2.38 -11.31 11.92
C LYS A 106 3.56 -12.07 12.51
N ARG A 107 4.50 -12.49 11.65
CA ARG A 107 5.71 -13.20 12.08
C ARG A 107 6.56 -12.36 13.03
N PHE A 108 6.87 -11.12 12.64
CA PHE A 108 7.71 -10.25 13.47
C PHE A 108 7.03 -9.83 14.76
N THR A 109 5.70 -9.68 14.77
CA THR A 109 4.95 -9.45 16.02
C THR A 109 5.06 -10.63 16.96
N ALA A 110 5.01 -11.86 16.45
CA ALA A 110 5.20 -13.05 17.27
C ALA A 110 6.61 -13.14 17.87
N GLU A 111 7.63 -12.84 17.06
CA GLU A 111 9.04 -12.81 17.49
C GLU A 111 9.32 -11.75 18.56
N HIS A 112 8.62 -10.61 18.50
CA HIS A 112 8.81 -9.48 19.42
C HIS A 112 7.79 -9.43 20.56
N GLN A 113 6.79 -10.33 20.55
CA GLN A 113 5.64 -10.42 21.46
C GLN A 113 4.66 -9.24 21.45
N TYR A 114 5.01 -8.09 20.89
CA TYR A 114 4.14 -6.93 20.77
C TYR A 114 4.32 -6.22 19.43
N MET A 115 3.31 -5.45 19.02
CA MET A 115 3.38 -4.60 17.83
C MET A 115 4.25 -3.38 18.12
N SER A 116 5.22 -3.12 17.26
CA SER A 116 6.15 -1.99 17.43
C SER A 116 6.58 -1.42 16.09
N VAL A 117 7.19 -0.24 16.13
CA VAL A 117 7.78 0.38 14.93
C VAL A 117 8.89 -0.49 14.35
N GLU A 118 9.62 -1.21 15.20
CA GLU A 118 10.61 -2.20 14.76
C GLU A 118 9.95 -3.34 13.98
N VAL A 119 8.80 -3.85 14.45
CA VAL A 119 8.02 -4.89 13.75
C VAL A 119 7.57 -4.40 12.37
N ILE A 120 6.99 -3.20 12.28
CA ILE A 120 6.51 -2.64 11.01
C ILE A 120 7.68 -2.45 10.04
N LYS A 121 8.77 -1.80 10.47
CA LYS A 121 9.96 -1.58 9.62
C LYS A 121 10.54 -2.91 9.09
N LYS A 122 10.63 -3.93 9.94
CA LYS A 122 11.08 -5.27 9.54
C LYS A 122 10.15 -5.91 8.52
N ALA A 123 8.84 -5.73 8.66
CA ALA A 123 7.86 -6.26 7.72
C ALA A 123 8.04 -5.64 6.33
N PHE A 124 8.15 -4.31 6.26
CA PHE A 124 8.43 -3.59 5.00
C PHE A 124 9.75 -4.04 4.37
N GLN A 125 10.82 -4.08 5.17
CA GLN A 125 12.13 -4.48 4.67
C GLN A 125 12.14 -5.94 4.19
N ALA A 126 11.54 -6.87 4.92
CA ALA A 126 11.45 -8.27 4.50
C ALA A 126 10.62 -8.43 3.22
N THR A 127 9.60 -7.59 3.02
CA THR A 127 8.80 -7.57 1.79
C THR A 127 9.61 -7.07 0.60
N GLU A 128 10.44 -6.05 0.77
CA GLU A 128 11.32 -5.51 -0.28
C GLU A 128 12.51 -6.45 -0.59
N ASP A 129 13.19 -6.95 0.44
CA ASP A 129 14.46 -7.69 0.29
C ASP A 129 14.26 -9.21 0.11
N GLY A 130 13.08 -9.74 0.40
CA GLY A 130 12.81 -11.17 0.47
C GLY A 130 13.55 -11.91 1.61
N ARG A 131 14.31 -11.24 2.49
CA ARG A 131 15.09 -11.80 3.63
C ARG A 131 15.33 -10.82 4.80
N LEU A 132 15.74 -11.34 5.97
CA LEU A 132 15.74 -10.79 7.36
C LEU A 132 17.01 -10.04 7.82
N VAL A 133 16.93 -8.80 8.38
CA VAL A 133 17.99 -8.11 9.19
C VAL A 133 17.41 -7.07 10.20
N LYS A 134 18.17 -6.67 11.26
CA LYS A 134 17.85 -5.81 12.44
C LYS A 134 18.36 -4.35 12.35
N ALA A 135 17.64 -3.38 12.96
CA ALA A 135 18.15 -2.16 13.65
C ALA A 135 17.05 -1.41 14.47
N THR A 136 17.45 -0.43 15.30
CA THR A 136 16.88 0.11 16.57
C THR A 136 16.05 1.42 16.54
N GLY A 137 15.18 1.65 17.57
CA GLY A 137 14.91 2.96 18.22
C GLY A 137 13.58 3.75 18.00
N GLU A 138 12.78 3.87 19.07
CA GLU A 138 11.55 4.64 19.52
C GLU A 138 10.71 5.65 18.67
N VAL A 139 9.40 5.83 19.02
CA VAL A 139 8.36 6.68 18.36
C VAL A 139 7.29 7.28 19.31
N LEU A 140 6.73 8.46 18.95
CA LEU A 140 5.46 9.11 19.35
C LEU A 140 4.71 9.69 18.10
N THR A 141 3.38 9.95 18.15
CA THR A 141 2.48 10.19 16.98
C THR A 141 2.53 11.58 16.32
N ASN A 142 2.71 11.62 14.99
CA ASN A 142 2.84 12.77 14.07
C ASN A 142 2.19 12.43 12.71
N GLN A 143 2.19 13.34 11.70
CA GLN A 143 1.92 12.98 10.30
C GLN A 143 2.58 11.62 9.98
N LEU A 144 1.77 10.58 9.72
CA LEU A 144 2.28 9.22 9.68
C LEU A 144 3.14 8.96 8.43
N SER A 145 2.88 9.68 7.34
CA SER A 145 3.70 9.65 6.14
C SER A 145 3.76 11.02 5.46
N THR A 146 4.96 11.45 5.11
CA THR A 146 5.18 12.57 4.20
C THR A 146 5.05 12.07 2.77
N LYS A 147 4.46 12.87 1.89
CA LYS A 147 4.40 12.51 0.46
C LYS A 147 5.83 12.50 -0.08
N HIS A 148 6.27 11.35 -0.57
CA HIS A 148 7.57 11.17 -1.19
C HIS A 148 7.47 11.42 -2.70
N ASN A 149 7.32 12.70 -3.08
CA ASN A 149 7.13 13.12 -4.46
C ASN A 149 8.15 14.20 -4.87
N ALA A 150 8.77 14.03 -6.03
CA ALA A 150 9.76 14.95 -6.59
C ALA A 150 9.20 16.35 -6.90
N SER A 151 7.87 16.55 -6.88
CA SER A 151 7.26 17.89 -6.92
C SER A 151 7.53 18.71 -5.65
N ILE A 152 7.93 18.07 -4.54
CA ILE A 152 8.27 18.72 -3.29
C ILE A 152 9.78 19.04 -3.26
N GLU A 153 10.12 20.30 -3.01
CA GLU A 153 11.51 20.79 -3.03
C GLU A 153 12.42 20.07 -2.03
N SER A 154 11.98 19.85 -0.79
CA SER A 154 12.79 19.16 0.21
C SER A 154 13.13 17.72 -0.20
N VAL A 155 12.23 17.03 -0.91
CA VAL A 155 12.48 15.70 -1.47
C VAL A 155 13.52 15.77 -2.59
N ARG A 156 13.50 16.82 -3.41
CA ARG A 156 14.53 17.03 -4.45
C ARG A 156 15.90 17.25 -3.84
N GLN A 157 15.98 18.10 -2.81
CA GLN A 157 17.21 18.38 -2.08
C GLN A 157 17.77 17.13 -1.39
N GLU A 158 16.91 16.32 -0.75
CA GLU A 158 17.31 15.03 -0.16
C GLU A 158 17.88 14.09 -1.23
N LEU A 159 17.19 13.93 -2.36
CA LEU A 159 17.64 13.08 -3.47
C LEU A 159 18.99 13.53 -4.03
N GLN A 160 19.19 14.84 -4.24
CA GLN A 160 20.45 15.41 -4.71
C GLN A 160 21.58 15.23 -3.68
N SER A 161 21.29 15.42 -2.39
CA SER A 161 22.28 15.23 -1.32
C SER A 161 22.73 13.78 -1.18
N LEU A 162 21.83 12.81 -1.39
CA LEU A 162 22.16 11.39 -1.31
C LEU A 162 22.89 10.88 -2.57
N HIS A 163 22.80 11.60 -3.69
CA HIS A 163 23.38 11.22 -4.97
C HIS A 163 24.18 12.38 -5.59
N PRO A 164 25.27 12.83 -4.93
CA PRO A 164 26.01 14.02 -5.36
C PRO A 164 26.63 13.90 -6.76
N ASP A 165 26.92 12.67 -7.20
CA ASP A 165 27.55 12.38 -8.49
C ASP A 165 26.53 12.11 -9.63
N ASP A 166 25.23 12.05 -9.33
CA ASP A 166 24.18 11.83 -10.33
C ASP A 166 23.42 13.14 -10.61
N SER A 167 23.94 13.93 -11.56
CA SER A 167 23.31 15.18 -12.01
C SER A 167 21.92 14.99 -12.62
N HIS A 168 21.53 13.75 -12.94
CA HIS A 168 20.23 13.41 -13.52
C HIS A 168 19.29 12.75 -12.51
N ILE A 169 19.65 12.67 -11.22
CA ILE A 169 18.83 12.02 -10.19
C ILE A 169 17.42 12.62 -10.10
N VAL A 170 17.29 13.93 -10.31
CA VAL A 170 16.02 14.65 -10.37
C VAL A 170 16.06 15.65 -11.52
N VAL A 171 15.14 15.50 -12.48
CA VAL A 171 15.06 16.36 -13.66
C VAL A 171 13.64 16.84 -13.91
N LEU A 172 13.51 18.06 -14.44
CA LEU A 172 12.23 18.59 -14.90
C LEU A 172 11.97 18.10 -16.33
N LYS A 173 10.96 17.25 -16.52
CA LYS A 173 10.58 16.71 -17.83
C LYS A 173 9.09 16.93 -18.07
N HIS A 174 8.76 17.60 -19.16
CA HIS A 174 7.39 18.00 -19.49
C HIS A 174 6.71 18.77 -18.34
N ASN A 175 7.40 19.77 -17.76
CA ASN A 175 6.93 20.59 -16.63
C ASN A 175 6.61 19.81 -15.34
N VAL A 176 7.10 18.58 -15.23
CA VAL A 176 6.92 17.74 -14.05
C VAL A 176 8.28 17.26 -13.56
N TRP A 177 8.57 17.48 -12.28
CA TRP A 177 9.78 16.96 -11.65
C TRP A 177 9.71 15.45 -11.52
N ARG A 178 10.75 14.76 -11.99
CA ARG A 178 10.83 13.30 -12.04
C ARG A 178 12.17 12.79 -11.53
N VAL A 179 12.13 11.71 -10.77
CA VAL A 179 13.29 10.92 -10.38
C VAL A 179 13.81 10.18 -11.62
N LYS A 180 15.08 10.42 -11.96
CA LYS A 180 15.76 9.95 -13.19
C LYS A 180 15.00 10.22 -14.49
N GLY A 181 14.09 11.19 -14.50
CA GLY A 181 13.24 11.53 -15.65
C GLY A 181 12.07 10.57 -15.90
N LEU A 182 11.78 9.64 -14.98
CA LEU A 182 10.84 8.54 -15.18
C LEU A 182 9.59 8.69 -14.32
N ILE A 183 9.73 8.67 -12.99
CA ILE A 183 8.61 8.67 -12.04
C ILE A 183 8.62 9.91 -11.16
N GLN A 184 7.48 10.26 -10.57
CA GLN A 184 7.42 11.37 -9.60
C GLN A 184 7.68 10.92 -8.17
N PHE A 185 7.56 9.63 -7.87
CA PHE A 185 7.72 9.10 -6.52
C PHE A 185 9.21 8.95 -6.21
N SER A 186 9.62 9.36 -5.01
CA SER A 186 11.01 9.21 -4.54
C SER A 186 11.24 7.96 -3.71
N LYS A 187 10.17 7.27 -3.30
CA LYS A 187 10.23 5.99 -2.58
C LYS A 187 9.13 5.07 -3.11
N SER A 188 9.52 3.85 -3.46
CA SER A 188 8.63 2.78 -3.91
C SER A 188 9.23 1.42 -3.54
N ILE A 189 8.38 0.41 -3.40
CA ILE A 189 8.79 -1.00 -3.35
C ILE A 189 8.86 -1.51 -4.79
N GLY A 190 9.83 -2.36 -5.11
CA GLY A 190 10.07 -2.76 -6.50
C GLY A 190 10.87 -1.73 -7.30
N ASP A 191 10.49 -1.41 -8.54
CA ASP A 191 11.24 -0.51 -9.44
C ASP A 191 12.75 -0.80 -9.50
N VAL A 192 13.13 -2.09 -9.64
CA VAL A 192 14.53 -2.52 -9.53
C VAL A 192 15.48 -1.80 -10.49
N TYR A 193 14.97 -1.37 -11.65
CA TYR A 193 15.69 -0.58 -12.66
C TYR A 193 16.11 0.83 -12.15
N LEU A 194 15.45 1.35 -11.11
CA LEU A 194 15.85 2.59 -10.42
C LEU A 194 16.85 2.34 -9.29
N LYS A 195 16.90 1.12 -8.75
CA LYS A 195 17.63 0.78 -7.52
C LYS A 195 18.97 0.08 -7.79
N LYS A 196 19.07 -0.68 -8.88
CA LYS A 196 20.24 -1.51 -9.19
C LYS A 196 20.78 -1.20 -10.58
N VAL A 197 22.09 -0.92 -10.65
CA VAL A 197 22.77 -0.55 -11.90
C VAL A 197 22.66 -1.66 -12.96
N GLU A 198 22.65 -2.93 -12.55
CA GLU A 198 22.55 -4.06 -13.48
C GLU A 198 21.26 -4.03 -14.31
N PHE A 199 20.17 -3.49 -13.74
CA PHE A 199 18.83 -3.43 -14.34
C PHE A 199 18.51 -2.05 -14.94
N ASN A 200 19.39 -1.07 -14.76
CA ASN A 200 19.26 0.27 -15.32
C ASN A 200 19.89 0.33 -16.72
N ARG A 201 19.27 -0.35 -17.70
CA ARG A 201 19.76 -0.42 -19.09
C ARG A 201 18.69 0.05 -20.06
N GLU A 202 19.10 0.81 -21.09
CA GLU A 202 18.19 1.19 -22.17
C GLU A 202 17.86 0.00 -23.10
N PRO A 203 16.65 -0.05 -23.69
CA PRO A 203 15.53 0.84 -23.41
C PRO A 203 14.86 0.49 -22.07
N LEU A 204 14.63 1.51 -21.24
CA LEU A 204 13.81 1.34 -20.04
C LEU A 204 12.38 1.03 -20.47
N TYR A 205 11.74 0.04 -19.83
CA TYR A 205 10.40 -0.43 -20.19
C TYR A 205 9.45 0.77 -20.35
N GLN A 206 8.91 0.93 -21.57
CA GLN A 206 7.89 1.94 -21.85
C GLN A 206 6.61 1.56 -21.12
N LYS A 207 5.91 2.55 -20.55
CA LYS A 207 4.55 2.35 -20.06
C LYS A 207 3.69 1.80 -21.20
N ILE A 208 3.17 0.59 -21.03
CA ILE A 208 2.05 0.06 -21.83
C ILE A 208 0.79 0.80 -21.40
#